data_AF-A0A924YB13-F1
#
_entry.id   AF-A0A924YB13-F1
#
_cell.length_a   1.000
_cell.length_b   1.000
_cell.length_c   1.000
_cell.angle_alpha   90.00
_cell.angle_beta   90.00
_cell.angle_gamma   90.00
#
_symmetry.space_group_name_H-M   'P 1'
#
loop_
_entity.id
_entity.type
_entity.pdbx_description
1 polymer ?
#
loop_
_entity_poly.entity_id
_entity_poly.type
_entity_poly.pdbx_seq_one_letter_code
_entity_poly.pdbx_strand_id
1 'polypeptide(L)'
;MNDIFRENLPISFQLGVAALAVAMAVGIPLGTMSALKRNTVYDYVGMGVAVMGVSVPVIITAPVLQYIFGVQLRWVPVTGWGTVQQMIIPALALGFVNSALLARLTRASLLQVLNEDYIRTARAKGLSERMVIIVHAVKNGMIPVVTVLGPLFAILVTGTFVVETIFGIPGLGRFFVTSITGRDYPVIMGTILLFATFLVVANLIVDILYAWLDPRIRFD
;
A
#
# COMPACT_ATOMS: atom_id res chain seq x y z
N MET A 1 -11.61 -14.63 -24.67
CA MET A 1 -10.82 -14.85 -23.43
C MET A 1 -9.64 -13.88 -23.36
N ASN A 2 -8.75 -13.82 -24.37
CA ASN A 2 -7.62 -12.88 -24.39
C ASN A 2 -8.02 -11.39 -24.33
N ASP A 3 -9.16 -11.01 -24.90
CA ASP A 3 -9.60 -9.60 -24.94
C ASP A 3 -10.05 -9.09 -23.56
N ILE A 4 -10.74 -9.94 -22.80
CA ILE A 4 -11.15 -9.66 -21.41
C ILE A 4 -9.91 -9.39 -20.55
N PHE A 5 -8.85 -10.18 -20.72
CA PHE A 5 -7.63 -9.95 -19.94
C PHE A 5 -6.90 -8.68 -20.36
N ARG A 6 -6.79 -8.40 -21.66
CA ARG A 6 -6.07 -7.23 -22.17
C ARG A 6 -6.72 -5.90 -21.78
N GLU A 7 -8.05 -5.85 -21.72
CA GLU A 7 -8.79 -4.62 -21.42
C GLU A 7 -8.87 -4.31 -19.92
N ASN A 8 -9.02 -5.34 -19.09
CA ASN A 8 -9.32 -5.15 -17.66
C ASN A 8 -8.07 -5.18 -16.77
N LEU A 9 -6.97 -5.79 -17.23
CA LEU A 9 -5.72 -5.87 -16.48
C LEU A 9 -5.08 -4.50 -16.22
N PRO A 10 -4.99 -3.59 -17.20
CA PRO A 10 -4.44 -2.25 -16.97
C PRO A 10 -5.24 -1.47 -15.92
N ILE A 11 -6.54 -1.71 -15.83
CA ILE A 11 -7.45 -1.04 -14.89
C ILE A 11 -7.14 -1.46 -13.45
N SER A 12 -7.08 -2.78 -13.19
CA SER A 12 -6.69 -3.30 -11.86
C SER A 12 -5.27 -2.89 -11.47
N PHE A 13 -4.35 -2.82 -12.44
CA PHE A 13 -2.99 -2.36 -12.21
C PHE A 13 -2.94 -0.87 -11.83
N GLN A 14 -3.63 0.00 -12.57
CA GLN A 14 -3.74 1.43 -12.26
C GLN A 14 -4.31 1.66 -10.85
N LEU A 15 -5.37 0.92 -10.48
CA LEU A 15 -5.95 0.98 -9.14
C LEU A 15 -4.96 0.54 -8.07
N GLY A 16 -4.22 -0.55 -8.30
CA GLY A 16 -3.19 -1.04 -7.38
C GLY A 16 -2.06 -0.03 -7.18
N VAL A 17 -1.58 0.61 -8.26
CA VAL A 17 -0.57 1.68 -8.19
C VAL A 17 -1.10 2.89 -7.42
N ALA A 18 -2.32 3.34 -7.72
CA ALA A 18 -2.93 4.48 -7.05
C ALA A 18 -3.13 4.21 -5.55
N ALA A 19 -3.58 3.01 -5.19
CA ALA A 19 -3.73 2.59 -3.79
C ALA A 19 -2.38 2.52 -3.07
N LEU A 20 -1.33 2.01 -3.73
CA LEU A 20 0.02 1.99 -3.15
C LEU A 20 0.54 3.41 -2.92
N ALA A 21 0.34 4.32 -3.88
CA ALA A 21 0.73 5.71 -3.75
C ALA A 21 0.04 6.38 -2.56
N VAL A 22 -1.27 6.14 -2.36
CA VAL A 22 -1.99 6.58 -1.15
C VAL A 22 -1.38 5.97 0.11
N ALA A 23 -1.16 4.65 0.10
CA ALA A 23 -0.61 3.95 1.27
C ALA A 23 0.74 4.52 1.69
N MET A 24 1.62 4.82 0.72
CA MET A 24 2.92 5.45 0.96
C MET A 24 2.80 6.90 1.42
N ALA A 25 1.96 7.70 0.74
CA ALA A 25 1.78 9.12 1.03
C ALA A 25 1.19 9.37 2.43
N VAL A 26 0.39 8.44 2.94
CA VAL A 26 -0.20 8.53 4.28
C VAL A 26 0.66 7.80 5.30
N GLY A 27 1.04 6.55 4.99
CA GLY A 27 1.68 5.64 5.94
C GLY A 27 3.10 6.06 6.34
N ILE A 28 3.94 6.40 5.36
CA ILE A 28 5.35 6.73 5.62
C ILE A 28 5.46 8.03 6.46
N PRO A 29 4.75 9.13 6.13
CA PRO A 29 4.78 10.33 6.96
C PRO A 29 4.22 10.12 8.37
N LEU A 30 3.09 9.41 8.52
CA LEU A 30 2.52 9.09 9.84
C LEU A 30 3.48 8.27 10.69
N GLY A 31 4.09 7.23 10.11
CA GLY A 31 5.07 6.40 10.81
C GLY A 31 6.33 7.17 11.19
N THR A 32 6.81 8.04 10.30
CA THR A 32 8.00 8.87 10.54
C THR A 32 7.73 9.89 11.65
N MET A 33 6.61 10.61 11.58
CA MET A 33 6.23 11.57 12.62
C MET A 33 6.06 10.89 13.99
N SER A 34 5.42 9.72 14.02
CA SER A 34 5.20 8.96 15.26
C SER A 34 6.50 8.42 15.86
N ALA A 35 7.47 8.04 15.02
CA ALA A 35 8.79 7.61 15.49
C ALA A 35 9.63 8.76 16.05
N LEU A 36 9.66 9.91 15.35
CA LEU A 36 10.43 11.08 15.77
C LEU A 36 9.88 11.72 17.05
N LYS A 37 8.57 11.63 17.27
CA LYS A 37 7.89 12.12 18.47
C LYS A 37 7.36 10.97 19.34
N ARG A 38 8.18 9.93 19.51
CA ARG A 38 7.82 8.74 20.31
C ARG A 38 7.32 9.13 21.71
N ASN A 39 6.30 8.42 22.21
CA ASN A 39 5.70 8.62 23.54
C ASN A 39 5.06 10.00 23.72
N THR A 40 4.77 10.72 22.64
CA THR A 40 3.99 11.97 22.69
C THR A 40 2.58 11.76 22.15
N VAL A 41 1.71 12.76 22.32
CA VAL A 41 0.35 12.74 21.78
C VAL A 41 0.34 12.45 20.27
N TYR A 42 1.33 12.92 19.52
CA TYR A 42 1.42 12.66 18.07
C TYR A 42 1.61 11.17 17.75
N ASP A 43 2.36 10.45 18.59
CA ASP A 43 2.55 9.00 18.46
C ASP A 43 1.26 8.26 18.81
N TYR A 44 0.66 8.55 19.98
CA TYR A 44 -0.57 7.89 20.41
C TYR A 44 -1.76 8.15 19.46
N VAL A 45 -1.95 9.40 19.02
CA VAL A 45 -3.03 9.76 18.08
C VAL A 45 -2.73 9.21 16.68
N GLY A 46 -1.50 9.36 16.17
CA GLY A 46 -1.13 8.86 14.85
C GLY A 46 -1.30 7.36 14.74
N MET A 47 -0.83 6.61 15.74
CA MET A 47 -0.98 5.16 15.78
C MET A 47 -2.41 4.72 16.10
N GLY A 48 -3.14 5.45 16.95
CA GLY A 48 -4.54 5.19 17.24
C GLY A 48 -5.41 5.32 15.99
N VAL A 49 -5.25 6.41 15.23
CA VAL A 49 -5.95 6.62 13.94
C VAL A 49 -5.59 5.52 12.94
N ALA A 50 -4.31 5.16 12.83
CA ALA A 50 -3.87 4.08 11.94
C ALA A 50 -4.51 2.73 12.31
N VAL A 51 -4.56 2.38 13.60
CA VAL A 51 -5.15 1.12 14.07
C VAL A 51 -6.67 1.11 13.89
N MET A 52 -7.36 2.19 14.23
CA MET A 52 -8.80 2.31 14.02
C MET A 52 -9.17 2.22 12.54
N GLY A 53 -8.39 2.87 11.67
CA GLY A 53 -8.60 2.85 10.23
C GLY A 53 -8.51 1.46 9.60
N VAL A 54 -7.65 0.58 10.13
CA VAL A 54 -7.53 -0.81 9.66
C VAL A 54 -8.54 -1.75 10.30
N SER A 55 -9.04 -1.39 11.48
CA SER A 55 -10.00 -2.21 12.20
C SER A 55 -11.32 -2.33 11.44
N VAL A 56 -11.61 -1.38 10.54
CA VAL A 56 -12.76 -1.43 9.64
C VAL A 56 -12.38 -2.15 8.34
N PRO A 57 -12.98 -3.32 8.03
CA PRO A 57 -12.73 -4.03 6.78
C PRO A 57 -13.03 -3.18 5.54
N VAL A 58 -12.25 -3.36 4.47
CA VAL A 58 -12.41 -2.58 3.22
C VAL A 58 -13.83 -2.69 2.63
N ILE A 59 -14.51 -3.83 2.81
CA ILE A 59 -15.89 -4.05 2.36
C ILE A 59 -16.91 -3.14 3.07
N ILE A 60 -16.57 -2.62 4.26
CA ILE A 60 -17.38 -1.65 5.00
C ILE A 60 -16.89 -0.23 4.70
N THR A 61 -15.57 -0.01 4.69
CA THR A 61 -14.98 1.31 4.47
C THR A 61 -15.28 1.84 3.06
N ALA A 62 -15.20 1.00 2.03
CA ALA A 62 -15.42 1.41 0.64
C ALA A 62 -16.84 1.96 0.39
N PRO A 63 -17.94 1.27 0.75
CA PRO A 63 -19.30 1.79 0.54
C PRO A 63 -19.58 3.03 1.40
N VAL A 64 -19.03 3.10 2.62
CA VAL A 64 -19.18 4.29 3.48
C VAL A 64 -18.51 5.51 2.84
N LEU A 65 -17.30 5.37 2.33
CA LEU A 65 -16.61 6.44 1.61
C LEU A 65 -17.36 6.81 0.32
N GLN A 66 -17.87 5.83 -0.42
CA GLN A 66 -18.68 6.06 -1.62
C GLN A 66 -19.97 6.82 -1.29
N TYR A 67 -20.65 6.48 -0.19
CA TYR A 67 -21.87 7.16 0.25
C TYR A 67 -21.58 8.60 0.68
N ILE A 68 -20.55 8.82 1.51
CA ILE A 68 -20.20 10.16 2.00
C ILE A 68 -19.75 11.06 0.84
N PHE A 69 -18.73 10.63 0.08
CA PHE A 69 -18.10 11.48 -0.93
C PHE A 69 -18.84 11.50 -2.27
N GLY A 70 -19.48 10.39 -2.65
CA GLY A 70 -20.20 10.26 -3.92
C GLY A 70 -21.66 10.69 -3.84
N VAL A 71 -22.38 10.35 -2.76
CA VAL A 71 -23.83 10.60 -2.66
C VAL A 71 -24.14 11.87 -1.88
N GLN A 72 -23.58 12.02 -0.68
CA GLN A 72 -23.87 13.17 0.20
C GLN A 72 -23.16 14.43 -0.28
N LEU A 73 -21.83 14.38 -0.43
CA LEU A 73 -21.01 15.53 -0.81
C LEU A 73 -20.97 15.77 -2.33
N ARG A 74 -21.23 14.73 -3.14
CA ARG A 74 -21.16 14.77 -4.61
C ARG A 74 -19.82 15.28 -5.16
N TRP A 75 -18.73 15.01 -4.45
CA TRP A 75 -17.38 15.44 -4.85
C TRP A 75 -16.81 14.61 -6.00
N VAL A 76 -17.23 13.36 -6.11
CA VAL A 76 -16.73 12.41 -7.10
C VAL A 76 -17.87 11.57 -7.67
N PRO A 77 -17.72 11.07 -8.91
CA PRO A 77 -18.66 10.11 -9.47
C PRO A 77 -18.70 8.82 -8.65
N VAL A 78 -19.90 8.28 -8.48
CA VAL A 78 -20.16 7.11 -7.62
C VAL A 78 -19.77 5.79 -8.29
N THR A 79 -19.72 5.77 -9.63
CA THR A 79 -19.45 4.59 -10.45
C THR A 79 -18.67 4.93 -11.72
N GLY A 80 -18.01 3.92 -12.29
CA GLY A 80 -17.30 4.00 -13.57
C GLY A 80 -15.79 4.15 -13.42
N TRP A 81 -15.08 4.15 -14.55
CA TRP A 81 -13.62 4.23 -14.60
C TRP A 81 -13.16 5.05 -15.81
N GLY A 82 -12.00 5.69 -15.71
CA GLY A 82 -11.36 6.41 -16.80
C GLY A 82 -11.04 7.88 -16.50
N THR A 83 -11.64 8.47 -15.47
CA THR A 83 -11.29 9.83 -14.99
C THR A 83 -10.54 9.76 -13.67
N VAL A 84 -9.66 10.73 -13.40
CA VAL A 84 -8.93 10.81 -12.13
C VAL A 84 -9.89 10.87 -10.94
N GLN A 85 -11.00 11.58 -11.08
CA GLN A 85 -12.02 11.69 -10.02
C GLN A 85 -12.61 10.33 -9.62
N GLN A 86 -12.83 9.44 -10.58
CA GLN A 86 -13.32 8.07 -10.32
C GLN A 86 -12.29 7.19 -9.63
N MET A 87 -11.00 7.52 -9.70
CA MET A 87 -9.94 6.73 -9.06
C MET A 87 -9.68 7.12 -7.60
N ILE A 88 -9.99 8.37 -7.21
CA ILE A 88 -9.62 8.92 -5.90
C ILE A 88 -10.20 8.09 -4.75
N ILE A 89 -11.52 7.90 -4.71
CA ILE A 89 -12.16 7.20 -3.59
C ILE A 89 -11.81 5.70 -3.56
N PRO A 90 -11.83 4.96 -4.68
CA PRO A 90 -11.34 3.57 -4.71
C PRO A 90 -9.90 3.43 -4.22
N ALA A 91 -8.99 4.30 -4.68
CA ALA A 91 -7.60 4.29 -4.27
C ALA A 91 -7.42 4.65 -2.79
N LEU A 92 -8.22 5.59 -2.28
CA LEU A 92 -8.24 5.93 -0.85
C LEU A 92 -8.75 4.76 -0.01
N ALA A 93 -9.86 4.14 -0.39
CA ALA A 93 -10.43 3.01 0.36
C ALA A 93 -9.44 1.85 0.47
N LEU A 94 -8.77 1.50 -0.63
CA LEU A 94 -7.80 0.41 -0.66
C LEU A 94 -6.46 0.80 -0.02
N GLY A 95 -5.96 2.01 -0.30
CA GLY A 95 -4.67 2.51 0.18
C GLY A 95 -4.67 2.84 1.67
N PHE A 96 -5.78 3.31 2.23
CA PHE A 96 -5.86 3.73 3.64
C PHE A 96 -5.64 2.55 4.59
N VAL A 97 -6.23 1.38 4.29
CA VAL A 97 -6.01 0.14 5.06
C VAL A 97 -4.53 -0.25 5.04
N ASN A 98 -3.89 -0.16 3.89
CA ASN A 98 -2.48 -0.52 3.73
C ASN A 98 -1.51 0.55 4.27
N SER A 99 -1.96 1.80 4.39
CA SER A 99 -1.17 2.91 4.95
C SER A 99 -0.77 2.66 6.40
N ALA A 100 -1.63 2.02 7.18
CA ALA A 100 -1.37 1.73 8.58
C ALA A 100 -0.35 0.60 8.78
N LEU A 101 -0.31 -0.39 7.87
CA LEU A 101 0.78 -1.37 7.82
C LEU A 101 2.11 -0.65 7.61
N LEU A 102 2.17 0.23 6.59
CA LEU A 102 3.36 1.02 6.30
C LEU A 102 3.72 1.98 7.45
N ALA A 103 2.75 2.62 8.10
CA ALA A 103 2.99 3.50 9.25
C ALA A 103 3.60 2.74 10.43
N ARG A 104 3.03 1.57 10.78
CA ARG A 104 3.55 0.71 11.85
C ARG A 104 4.96 0.23 11.55
N LEU A 105 5.20 -0.24 10.34
CA LEU A 105 6.51 -0.75 9.92
C LEU A 105 7.56 0.35 9.90
N THR A 106 7.23 1.49 9.29
CA THR A 106 8.07 2.69 9.25
C THR A 106 8.43 3.14 10.67
N ARG A 107 7.44 3.21 11.56
CA ARG A 107 7.66 3.59 12.96
C ARG A 107 8.59 2.61 13.66
N ALA A 108 8.31 1.31 13.55
CA ALA A 108 9.10 0.27 14.21
C ALA A 108 10.56 0.29 13.74
N SER A 109 10.79 0.37 12.44
CA SER A 109 12.14 0.40 11.87
C SER A 109 12.91 1.66 12.24
N LEU A 110 12.28 2.84 12.17
CA LEU A 110 12.91 4.08 12.61
C LEU A 110 13.27 4.07 14.09
N LEU A 111 12.40 3.52 14.94
CA LEU A 111 12.69 3.39 16.37
C LEU A 111 13.85 2.44 16.65
N GLN A 112 13.99 1.35 15.90
CA GLN A 112 15.16 0.47 16.01
C GLN A 112 16.44 1.23 15.60
N VAL A 113 16.41 1.86 14.43
CA VAL A 113 17.55 2.60 13.87
C VAL A 113 18.00 3.74 14.79
N LEU A 114 17.08 4.51 15.38
CA LEU A 114 17.41 5.61 16.28
C LEU A 114 18.14 5.16 17.56
N ASN A 115 18.09 3.87 17.90
CA ASN A 115 18.77 3.28 19.05
C ASN A 115 20.12 2.63 18.70
N GLU A 116 20.52 2.62 17.44
CA GLU A 116 21.78 2.04 16.96
C GLU A 116 23.01 2.86 17.36
N ASP A 117 24.15 2.19 17.53
CA ASP A 117 25.39 2.83 18.00
C ASP A 117 25.95 3.85 17.00
N TYR A 118 25.82 3.60 15.69
CA TYR A 118 26.28 4.55 14.67
C TYR A 118 25.50 5.88 14.71
N ILE A 119 24.24 5.88 15.16
CA ILE A 119 23.45 7.10 15.39
C ILE A 119 23.99 7.86 16.60
N ARG A 120 24.34 7.15 17.68
CA ARG A 120 24.98 7.76 18.86
C ARG A 120 26.34 8.36 18.50
N THR A 121 27.14 7.65 17.70
CA THR A 121 28.42 8.16 17.18
C THR A 121 28.22 9.39 16.30
N ALA A 122 27.21 9.40 15.43
CA ALA A 122 26.88 10.56 14.59
C ALA A 122 26.54 11.80 15.43
N ARG A 123 25.74 11.63 16.50
CA ARG A 123 25.44 12.69 17.48
C ARG A 123 26.69 13.15 18.24
N ALA A 124 27.53 12.22 18.69
CA ALA A 124 28.76 12.53 19.41
C ALA A 124 29.79 13.31 18.56
N LYS A 125 29.76 13.13 17.23
CA LYS A 125 30.55 13.92 16.27
C LYS A 125 30.03 15.34 16.04
N GLY A 126 28.95 15.75 16.72
CA GLY A 126 28.38 17.10 16.61
C GLY A 126 27.50 17.33 15.38
N LEU A 127 27.07 16.27 14.69
CA LEU A 127 26.13 16.42 13.58
C LEU A 127 24.79 16.94 14.07
N SER A 128 24.20 17.88 13.32
CA SER A 128 22.87 18.40 13.63
C SER A 128 21.81 17.29 13.65
N GLU A 129 20.84 17.36 14.57
CA GLU A 129 19.80 16.33 14.71
C GLU A 129 19.02 16.12 13.41
N ARG A 130 18.82 17.19 12.61
CA ARG A 130 18.19 17.09 11.28
C ARG A 130 19.00 16.22 10.31
N MET A 131 20.33 16.33 10.33
CA MET A 131 21.20 15.50 9.50
C MET A 131 21.22 14.05 9.98
N VAL A 132 21.29 13.84 11.31
CA VAL A 132 21.19 12.50 11.90
C VAL A 132 19.88 11.82 11.50
N ILE A 133 18.76 12.54 11.57
CA ILE A 133 17.45 12.00 11.19
C ILE A 133 17.38 11.72 9.68
N ILE A 134 17.60 12.71 8.83
CA ILE A 134 17.33 12.57 7.39
C ILE A 134 18.33 11.63 6.72
N VAL A 135 19.63 11.77 7.03
CA VAL A 135 20.71 11.08 6.31
C VAL A 135 20.98 9.71 6.90
N HIS A 136 20.95 9.57 8.22
CA HIS A 136 21.31 8.31 8.88
C HIS A 136 20.09 7.51 9.32
N ALA A 137 19.10 8.13 9.98
CA ALA A 137 17.98 7.38 10.53
C ALA A 137 16.93 7.00 9.48
N VAL A 138 16.44 7.96 8.69
CA VAL A 138 15.40 7.73 7.68
C VAL A 138 15.92 6.83 6.56
N LYS A 139 17.11 7.09 6.03
CA LYS A 139 17.69 6.27 4.97
C LYS A 139 17.77 4.79 5.36
N ASN A 140 18.27 4.48 6.57
CA ASN A 140 18.41 3.10 7.02
C ASN A 140 17.08 2.51 7.52
N GLY A 141 16.20 3.33 8.10
CA GLY A 141 14.88 2.91 8.56
C GLY A 141 13.87 2.67 7.44
N MET A 142 14.15 3.13 6.22
CA MET A 142 13.31 2.86 5.06
C MET A 142 13.60 1.52 4.38
N ILE A 143 14.72 0.87 4.70
CA ILE A 143 15.08 -0.43 4.08
C ILE A 143 13.92 -1.43 4.25
N PRO A 144 13.38 -1.68 5.47
CA PRO A 144 12.26 -2.61 5.64
C PRO A 144 10.95 -2.12 5.00
N VAL A 145 10.78 -0.81 4.85
CA VAL A 145 9.58 -0.24 4.23
C VAL A 145 9.58 -0.55 2.74
N VAL A 146 10.68 -0.23 2.06
CA VAL A 146 10.95 -0.68 0.69
C VAL A 146 10.88 -2.21 0.62
N THR A 147 11.17 -2.89 1.74
CA THR A 147 11.10 -4.35 1.80
C THR A 147 9.69 -4.91 1.52
N VAL A 148 8.68 -4.18 1.98
CA VAL A 148 7.31 -4.67 1.93
C VAL A 148 6.55 -4.06 0.74
N LEU A 149 7.08 -3.01 0.10
CA LEU A 149 6.37 -2.32 -0.98
C LEU A 149 6.00 -3.22 -2.16
N GLY A 150 6.87 -4.12 -2.60
CA GLY A 150 6.54 -4.91 -3.79
C GLY A 150 5.65 -6.13 -3.53
N PRO A 151 5.78 -6.90 -2.43
CA PRO A 151 4.74 -7.88 -2.08
C PRO A 151 3.40 -7.19 -1.80
N LEU A 152 3.44 -6.01 -1.16
CA LEU A 152 2.25 -5.17 -0.95
C LEU A 152 1.62 -4.74 -2.26
N PHE A 153 2.43 -4.33 -3.25
CA PHE A 153 1.95 -3.99 -4.58
C PHE A 153 1.25 -5.18 -5.26
N ALA A 154 1.83 -6.37 -5.18
CA ALA A 154 1.23 -7.59 -5.72
C ALA A 154 -0.13 -7.89 -5.08
N ILE A 155 -0.21 -7.76 -3.75
CA ILE A 155 -1.45 -7.93 -2.97
C ILE A 155 -2.47 -6.87 -3.39
N LEU A 156 -2.06 -5.62 -3.58
CA LEU A 156 -2.95 -4.53 -3.97
C LEU A 156 -3.53 -4.73 -5.37
N VAL A 157 -2.72 -5.13 -6.35
CA VAL A 157 -3.18 -5.40 -7.73
C VAL A 157 -4.13 -6.59 -7.77
N THR A 158 -3.85 -7.64 -6.98
CA THR A 158 -4.64 -8.88 -6.95
C THR A 158 -5.90 -8.75 -6.07
N GLY A 159 -5.82 -7.97 -5.00
CA GLY A 159 -6.87 -7.78 -3.98
C GLY A 159 -7.86 -6.65 -4.28
N THR A 160 -7.82 -6.08 -5.50
CA THR A 160 -8.71 -5.00 -5.94
C THR A 160 -10.18 -5.44 -6.06
N PHE A 161 -10.48 -6.74 -6.18
CA PHE A 161 -11.80 -7.25 -6.56
C PHE A 161 -12.97 -6.74 -5.70
N VAL A 162 -12.77 -6.58 -4.39
CA VAL A 162 -13.81 -6.05 -3.48
C VAL A 162 -14.14 -4.60 -3.85
N VAL A 163 -13.11 -3.79 -4.03
CA VAL A 163 -13.24 -2.37 -4.38
C VAL A 163 -13.80 -2.23 -5.79
N GLU A 164 -13.33 -3.05 -6.74
CA GLU A 164 -13.85 -3.03 -8.11
C GLU A 164 -15.33 -3.36 -8.18
N THR A 165 -15.79 -4.31 -7.36
CA THR A 165 -17.21 -4.68 -7.30
C THR A 165 -18.06 -3.55 -6.72
N ILE A 166 -17.61 -2.92 -5.63
CA ILE A 166 -18.34 -1.85 -4.94
C ILE A 166 -18.46 -0.58 -5.80
N PHE A 167 -17.38 -0.18 -6.46
CA PHE A 167 -17.35 1.04 -7.29
C PHE A 167 -17.76 0.78 -8.76
N GLY A 168 -18.11 -0.45 -9.12
CA GLY A 168 -18.52 -0.81 -10.47
C GLY A 168 -17.40 -0.66 -11.50
N ILE A 169 -16.15 -0.84 -11.09
CA ILE A 169 -14.96 -0.71 -11.94
C ILE A 169 -14.86 -1.95 -12.84
N PRO A 170 -14.66 -1.79 -14.16
CA PRO A 170 -14.44 -2.92 -15.07
C PRO A 170 -13.00 -3.41 -14.94
N GLY A 171 -12.65 -3.99 -13.79
CA GLY A 171 -11.34 -4.59 -13.55
C GLY A 171 -11.42 -6.12 -13.52
N LEU A 172 -10.26 -6.78 -13.54
CA LEU A 172 -10.16 -8.24 -13.56
C LEU A 172 -10.78 -8.91 -12.34
N GLY A 173 -10.69 -8.27 -11.18
CA GLY A 173 -11.24 -8.79 -9.94
C GLY A 173 -12.77 -8.91 -9.98
N ARG A 174 -13.45 -7.93 -10.57
CA ARG A 174 -14.91 -8.01 -10.80
C ARG A 174 -15.29 -9.16 -11.73
N PHE A 175 -14.51 -9.38 -12.80
CA PHE A 175 -14.73 -10.52 -13.71
C PHE A 175 -14.53 -11.86 -12.99
N PHE A 176 -13.50 -11.98 -12.14
CA PHE A 176 -13.28 -13.16 -11.32
C PHE A 176 -14.49 -13.50 -10.44
N VAL A 177 -15.04 -12.52 -9.72
CA VAL A 177 -16.23 -12.72 -8.87
C VAL A 177 -17.44 -13.15 -9.70
N THR A 178 -17.64 -12.53 -10.86
CA THR A 178 -18.78 -12.85 -11.74
C THR A 178 -18.65 -14.25 -12.32
N SER A 179 -17.45 -14.68 -12.70
CA SER A 179 -17.18 -16.04 -13.20
C SER A 179 -17.43 -17.13 -12.17
N ILE A 180 -17.21 -16.86 -10.88
CA ILE A 180 -17.58 -17.79 -9.79
C ILE A 180 -19.09 -18.01 -9.79
N THR A 181 -19.88 -16.92 -9.88
CA THR A 181 -21.35 -17.03 -9.90
C THR A 181 -21.86 -17.71 -11.17
N GLY A 182 -21.22 -17.46 -12.32
CA GLY A 182 -21.53 -18.08 -13.61
C GLY A 182 -20.98 -19.51 -13.78
N ARG A 183 -20.23 -20.03 -12.80
CA ARG A 183 -19.52 -21.33 -12.86
C ARG A 183 -18.63 -21.48 -14.10
N ASP A 184 -18.02 -20.38 -14.54
CA ASP A 184 -17.10 -20.35 -15.67
C ASP A 184 -15.69 -20.75 -15.19
N TYR A 185 -15.51 -22.06 -14.97
CA TYR A 185 -14.25 -22.62 -14.47
C TYR A 185 -13.02 -22.26 -15.31
N PRO A 186 -13.07 -22.24 -16.66
CA PRO A 186 -11.95 -21.76 -17.47
C PRO A 186 -11.52 -20.33 -17.13
N VAL A 187 -12.46 -19.39 -16.98
CA VAL A 187 -12.12 -17.99 -16.65
C VAL A 187 -11.58 -17.87 -15.22
N ILE A 188 -12.16 -18.61 -14.27
CA ILE A 188 -11.65 -18.68 -12.89
C ILE A 188 -10.19 -19.15 -12.89
N MET A 189 -9.90 -20.28 -13.54
CA MET A 189 -8.56 -20.87 -13.58
C MET A 189 -7.56 -19.95 -14.28
N GLY A 190 -7.95 -19.35 -15.41
CA GLY A 190 -7.11 -18.39 -16.13
C GLY A 190 -6.78 -17.15 -15.30
N THR A 191 -7.76 -16.65 -14.54
CA THR A 191 -7.55 -15.46 -13.69
C THR A 191 -6.66 -15.79 -12.48
N ILE A 192 -6.84 -16.96 -11.85
CA ILE A 192 -5.97 -17.43 -10.76
C ILE A 192 -4.53 -17.59 -11.24
N LEU A 193 -4.31 -18.23 -12.40
CA LEU A 193 -2.97 -18.39 -12.97
C LEU A 193 -2.30 -17.05 -13.25
N LEU A 194 -3.04 -16.11 -13.85
CA LEU A 194 -2.55 -14.77 -14.14
C LEU A 194 -2.17 -14.02 -12.85
N PHE A 195 -3.01 -14.09 -11.81
CA PHE A 195 -2.69 -13.53 -10.49
C PHE A 195 -1.47 -14.18 -9.85
N ALA A 196 -1.34 -15.51 -9.92
CA ALA A 196 -0.17 -16.22 -9.41
C ALA A 196 1.11 -15.79 -10.15
N THR A 197 1.05 -15.65 -11.48
CA THR A 197 2.19 -15.14 -12.27
C THR A 197 2.56 -13.72 -11.86
N PHE A 198 1.59 -12.81 -11.68
CA PHE A 198 1.88 -11.44 -11.22
C PHE A 198 2.53 -11.42 -9.84
N LEU A 199 2.03 -12.24 -8.92
CA LEU A 199 2.58 -12.32 -7.57
C LEU A 199 4.02 -12.83 -7.58
N VAL A 200 4.31 -13.87 -8.37
CA VAL A 200 5.68 -14.40 -8.52
C VAL A 200 6.60 -13.35 -9.16
N VAL A 201 6.16 -12.68 -10.22
CA VAL A 201 6.96 -11.63 -10.90
C VAL A 201 7.22 -10.44 -9.97
N ALA A 202 6.22 -10.00 -9.22
CA ALA A 202 6.36 -8.91 -8.27
C ALA A 202 7.33 -9.27 -7.13
N ASN A 203 7.24 -10.49 -6.58
CA ASN A 203 8.19 -10.99 -5.59
C ASN A 203 9.61 -11.11 -6.18
N LEU A 204 9.75 -11.56 -7.43
CA LEU A 204 11.06 -11.62 -8.08
C LEU A 204 11.68 -10.23 -8.25
N ILE A 205 10.90 -9.23 -8.69
CA ILE A 205 11.36 -7.84 -8.81
C ILE A 205 11.83 -7.33 -7.44
N VAL A 206 11.08 -7.67 -6.39
CA VAL A 206 11.38 -7.34 -5.00
C VAL A 206 12.68 -7.96 -4.53
N ASP A 207 12.90 -9.24 -4.80
CA ASP A 207 14.11 -9.95 -4.41
C ASP A 207 15.33 -9.37 -5.13
N ILE A 208 15.19 -9.00 -6.41
CA ILE A 208 16.23 -8.29 -7.16
C ILE A 208 16.49 -6.90 -6.56
N LEU A 209 15.44 -6.18 -6.18
CA LEU A 209 15.57 -4.89 -5.51
C LEU A 209 16.25 -5.05 -4.14
N TYR A 210 15.99 -6.12 -3.37
CA TYR A 210 16.75 -6.42 -2.14
C TYR A 210 18.22 -6.63 -2.43
N ALA A 211 18.56 -7.44 -3.42
CA ALA A 211 19.94 -7.70 -3.78
C ALA A 211 20.71 -6.40 -4.10
N TRP A 212 20.01 -5.37 -4.60
CA TRP A 212 20.60 -4.07 -4.88
C TRP A 212 20.57 -3.10 -3.68
N LEU A 213 19.51 -3.10 -2.88
CA LEU A 213 19.31 -2.21 -1.73
C LEU A 213 20.04 -2.66 -0.45
N ASP A 214 20.30 -3.95 -0.30
CA ASP A 214 21.00 -4.49 0.88
C ASP A 214 22.48 -4.79 0.58
N PRO A 215 23.41 -3.89 0.93
CA PRO A 215 24.84 -4.13 0.80
C PRO A 215 25.40 -5.17 1.80
N ARG A 216 24.61 -5.69 2.75
CA ARG A 216 25.09 -6.69 3.73
C ARG A 216 25.17 -8.12 3.16
N ILE A 217 24.49 -8.40 2.05
CA ILE A 217 24.55 -9.69 1.35
C ILE A 217 25.92 -9.88 0.66
N ARG A 218 26.75 -8.83 0.57
CA ARG A 218 28.07 -8.84 -0.07
C ARG A 218 29.24 -9.09 0.88
N PHE A 219 28.98 -9.39 2.16
CA PHE A 219 30.03 -9.74 3.12
C PHE A 219 29.80 -11.14 3.68
N ASP A 220 29.95 -12.14 2.81
CA ASP A 220 30.45 -13.48 3.13
C ASP A 220 31.25 -14.00 1.92
#